data_AF-A0A381UAW2-F1
#
_entry.id   AF-A0A381UAW2-F1
#
_cell.length_a   1.000
_cell.length_b   1.000
_cell.length_c   1.000
_cell.angle_alpha   90.00
_cell.angle_beta   90.00
_cell.angle_gamma   90.00
#
_symmetry.space_group_name_H-M   'P 1'
#
loop_
_entity.id
_entity.type
_entity.pdbx_description
1 polymer ?
#
loop_
_entity_poly.entity_id
_entity_poly.type
_entity_poly.pdbx_seq_one_letter_code
_entity_poly.pdbx_strand_id
1 'polypeptide(L)'
;MFWIFHIGIFVIYFCLTSCTVETTDSELNVLAKVGSRTITLQDFIRRAEYSIRPLYCRQENYIHKKIILNSLIAEKLFALEAEKAKVDLLDYGFFQSFIRGRSEQAMRQLHYYEEFYKQVELDS
;
A
#
# COMPACT_ATOMS: atom_id res chain seq x y z
N MET A 1 41.93 30.62 11.59
CA MET A 1 41.61 29.25 11.12
C MET A 1 40.43 28.60 11.85
N PHE A 2 40.18 28.92 13.12
CA PHE A 2 39.02 28.40 13.90
C PHE A 2 37.63 28.76 13.32
N TRP A 3 37.45 29.97 12.77
CA TRP A 3 36.15 30.40 12.22
C TRP A 3 35.71 29.62 10.98
N ILE A 4 36.66 29.19 10.14
CA ILE A 4 36.36 28.41 8.92
C ILE A 4 35.84 27.01 9.30
N PHE A 5 36.38 26.44 10.38
CA PHE A 5 35.92 25.15 10.92
C PHE A 5 34.49 25.22 11.47
N HIS A 6 34.12 26.30 12.16
CA HIS A 6 32.76 26.48 12.67
C HIS A 6 31.73 26.71 11.56
N ILE A 7 32.10 27.45 10.50
CA ILE A 7 31.25 27.64 9.31
C ILE A 7 31.05 26.29 8.61
N GLY A 8 32.10 25.48 8.45
CA GLY A 8 32.00 24.14 7.86
C GLY A 8 31.07 23.22 8.65
N ILE A 9 31.14 23.22 9.98
CA ILE A 9 30.26 22.42 10.85
C ILE A 9 28.80 22.88 10.75
N PHE A 10 28.56 24.19 10.67
CA PHE A 10 27.21 24.75 10.55
C PHE A 10 26.55 24.40 9.20
N VAL A 11 27.33 24.41 8.12
CA VAL A 11 26.86 24.00 6.78
C VAL A 11 26.53 22.50 6.75
N ILE A 12 27.35 21.65 7.38
CA ILE A 12 27.09 20.21 7.47
C ILE A 12 25.81 19.92 8.27
N TYR A 13 25.59 20.63 9.39
CA TYR A 13 24.36 20.51 10.18
C TYR A 13 23.10 20.92 9.40
N PHE A 14 23.20 21.95 8.56
CA PHE A 14 22.09 22.40 7.71
C PHE A 14 21.80 21.42 6.55
N CYS A 15 22.82 20.76 6.02
CA CYS A 15 22.65 19.72 4.99
C CYS A 15 22.02 18.42 5.53
N LEU A 16 22.24 18.07 6.80
CA LEU A 16 21.64 16.88 7.41
C LEU A 16 20.18 17.07 7.82
N THR A 17 19.69 18.31 7.91
CA THR A 17 18.30 18.64 8.29
C THR A 17 17.40 18.94 7.09
N SER A 18 17.97 19.12 5.90
CA SER A 18 17.23 19.40 4.66
C SER A 18 17.03 18.15 3.81
N CYS A 19 16.27 17.16 4.32
CA CYS A 19 15.65 16.18 3.43
C CYS A 19 14.42 15.55 4.08
N THR A 20 13.32 16.29 4.08
CA THR A 20 11.98 15.70 4.11
C THR A 20 11.18 16.32 2.98
N VAL A 21 11.38 15.81 1.76
CA VAL A 21 10.39 16.02 0.70
C VAL A 21 9.21 15.15 1.12
N GLU A 22 8.21 15.76 1.76
CA GLU A 22 6.90 15.13 1.81
C GLU A 22 6.42 15.05 0.36
N THR A 23 6.49 13.85 -0.21
CA THR A 23 5.85 13.56 -1.49
C THR A 23 4.37 13.81 -1.26
N THR A 24 3.87 14.91 -1.82
CA THR A 24 2.45 15.19 -1.79
C THR A 24 1.78 13.99 -2.45
N ASP A 25 0.87 13.36 -1.70
CA ASP A 25 -0.01 12.23 -2.05
C ASP A 25 -0.96 12.58 -3.23
N SER A 26 -0.58 13.57 -4.05
CA SER A 26 -1.40 14.36 -4.97
C SER A 26 -1.75 13.65 -6.27
N GLU A 27 -1.07 12.55 -6.59
CA GLU A 27 -1.43 11.71 -7.76
C GLU A 27 -2.33 10.52 -7.38
N LEU A 28 -2.40 10.16 -6.10
CA LEU A 28 -3.28 9.11 -5.63
C LEU A 28 -4.61 9.75 -5.25
N ASN A 29 -5.70 9.39 -5.95
CA ASN A 29 -7.05 9.78 -5.55
C ASN A 29 -7.37 9.17 -4.17
N VAL A 30 -7.03 9.86 -3.09
CA VAL A 30 -7.23 9.39 -1.70
C VAL A 30 -8.70 9.52 -1.33
N LEU A 31 -9.31 8.42 -0.89
CA LEU A 31 -10.69 8.38 -0.43
C LEU A 31 -10.81 8.52 1.09
N ALA A 32 -9.84 7.97 1.84
CA ALA A 32 -9.83 8.03 3.29
C ALA A 32 -8.41 7.84 3.85
N LYS A 33 -8.18 8.38 5.06
CA LYS A 33 -6.97 8.11 5.86
C LYS A 33 -7.40 7.47 7.19
N VAL A 34 -6.70 6.40 7.59
CA VAL A 34 -6.95 5.65 8.81
C VAL A 34 -5.62 5.53 9.56
N GLY A 35 -5.42 6.37 10.57
CA GLY A 35 -4.12 6.48 11.26
C GLY A 35 -2.99 6.80 10.27
N SER A 36 -1.97 5.93 10.23
CA SER A 36 -0.83 6.03 9.32
C SER A 36 -1.07 5.41 7.93
N ARG A 37 -2.27 4.88 7.66
CA ARG A 37 -2.60 4.17 6.39
C ARG A 37 -3.53 5.01 5.54
N THR A 38 -3.39 4.92 4.22
CA THR A 38 -4.26 5.59 3.24
C THR A 38 -5.09 4.56 2.46
N ILE A 39 -6.28 4.97 2.02
CA ILE A 39 -7.15 4.20 1.15
C ILE A 39 -7.36 5.00 -0.12
N THR A 40 -6.97 4.44 -1.26
CA THR A 40 -7.05 5.09 -2.57
C THR A 40 -8.30 4.66 -3.34
N LEU A 41 -8.63 5.39 -4.40
CA LEU A 41 -9.68 5.01 -5.34
C LEU A 41 -9.43 3.62 -5.94
N GLN A 42 -8.18 3.29 -6.24
CA GLN A 42 -7.85 1.99 -6.82
C GLN A 42 -8.05 0.84 -5.82
N ASP A 43 -7.80 1.07 -4.52
CA ASP A 43 -8.12 0.09 -3.48
C ASP A 43 -9.61 -0.21 -3.43
N PHE A 44 -10.42 0.85 -3.53
CA PHE A 44 -11.87 0.74 -3.58
C PHE A 44 -12.34 -0.04 -4.81
N ILE A 45 -11.84 0.30 -6.01
CA ILE A 45 -12.20 -0.37 -7.26
C ILE A 45 -11.83 -1.85 -7.20
N ARG A 46 -10.59 -2.19 -6.81
CA ARG A 46 -10.15 -3.58 -6.66
C ARG A 46 -11.03 -4.36 -5.69
N ARG A 47 -11.39 -3.77 -4.55
CA ARG A 47 -12.30 -4.40 -3.59
C ARG A 47 -13.68 -4.61 -4.19
N ALA A 48 -14.20 -3.65 -4.95
CA ALA A 48 -15.49 -3.80 -5.60
C ALA A 48 -15.47 -4.91 -6.67
N GLU A 49 -14.44 -4.96 -7.51
CA GLU A 49 -14.43 -5.86 -8.65
C GLU A 49 -14.00 -7.28 -8.31
N TYR A 50 -12.99 -7.44 -7.46
CA TYR A 50 -12.33 -8.73 -7.25
C TYR A 50 -12.77 -9.47 -5.99
N SER A 51 -13.54 -8.84 -5.10
CA SER A 51 -14.08 -9.54 -3.93
C SER A 51 -15.48 -10.08 -4.18
N ILE A 52 -15.76 -11.28 -3.68
CA ILE A 52 -17.12 -11.83 -3.67
C ILE A 52 -17.96 -10.94 -2.76
N ARG A 53 -19.02 -10.34 -3.33
CA ARG A 53 -19.90 -9.43 -2.62
C ARG A 53 -21.33 -10.00 -2.57
N PRO A 54 -22.03 -9.84 -1.45
CA PRO A 54 -23.46 -10.15 -1.38
C PRO A 54 -24.25 -9.41 -2.46
N LEU A 55 -25.38 -9.97 -2.89
CA LEU A 55 -26.22 -9.39 -3.95
C LEU A 55 -26.62 -7.93 -3.66
N TYR A 56 -26.87 -7.61 -2.40
CA TYR A 56 -27.20 -6.27 -1.92
C TYR A 56 -26.03 -5.27 -1.93
N CYS A 57 -24.84 -5.65 -2.42
CA CYS A 57 -23.68 -4.77 -2.56
C CYS A 57 -23.16 -4.69 -4.02
N ARG A 58 -23.90 -5.24 -5.00
CA ARG A 58 -23.43 -5.38 -6.40
C ARG A 58 -23.64 -4.16 -7.28
N GLN A 59 -24.57 -3.28 -6.93
CA GLN A 59 -24.94 -2.12 -7.76
C GLN A 59 -24.19 -0.85 -7.35
N GLU A 60 -24.25 0.18 -8.20
CA GLU A 60 -23.59 1.47 -8.04
C GLU A 60 -24.22 2.40 -6.97
N ASN A 61 -25.13 1.89 -6.14
CA ASN A 61 -25.84 2.67 -5.12
C ASN A 61 -24.85 3.25 -4.09
N TYR A 62 -25.08 4.51 -3.69
CA TYR A 62 -24.30 5.19 -2.64
C TYR A 62 -24.17 4.37 -1.35
N ILE A 63 -25.23 3.69 -0.91
CA ILE A 63 -25.20 2.83 0.29
C ILE A 63 -24.21 1.69 0.10
N HIS A 64 -24.20 1.05 -1.07
CA HIS A 64 -23.29 -0.06 -1.36
C HIS A 64 -21.83 0.41 -1.42
N LYS A 65 -21.58 1.57 -2.05
CA LYS A 65 -20.26 2.20 -2.05
C LYS A 65 -19.79 2.49 -0.61
N LYS A 66 -20.68 2.98 0.25
CA LYS A 66 -20.37 3.23 1.66
C LYS A 66 -20.04 1.94 2.42
N ILE A 67 -20.77 0.85 2.19
CA ILE A 67 -20.46 -0.46 2.81
C ILE A 67 -19.05 -0.93 2.41
N ILE A 68 -18.70 -0.82 1.13
CA ILE A 68 -17.38 -1.22 0.62
C ILE A 68 -16.28 -0.37 1.25
N LEU A 69 -16.42 0.95 1.25
CA LEU A 69 -15.44 1.85 1.84
C LEU A 69 -15.28 1.61 3.35
N ASN A 70 -16.39 1.44 4.07
CA ASN A 70 -16.37 1.12 5.50
C ASN A 70 -15.68 -0.22 5.78
N SER A 71 -15.84 -1.23 4.91
CA SER A 71 -15.12 -2.50 5.04
C SER A 71 -13.60 -2.34 4.91
N LEU A 72 -13.15 -1.44 4.02
CA LEU A 72 -11.72 -1.10 3.88
C LEU A 72 -11.22 -0.35 5.11
N ILE A 73 -11.99 0.62 5.61
CA ILE A 73 -11.64 1.36 6.83
C ILE A 73 -11.52 0.42 8.03
N ALA A 74 -12.50 -0.47 8.21
CA ALA A 74 -12.49 -1.46 9.28
C ALA A 74 -11.26 -2.37 9.20
N GLU A 75 -10.92 -2.87 8.02
CA GLU A 75 -9.71 -3.68 7.83
C GLU A 75 -8.43 -2.93 8.20
N LYS A 76 -8.29 -1.65 7.83
CA LYS A 76 -7.12 -0.85 8.24
C LYS A 76 -7.08 -0.63 9.74
N LEU A 77 -8.22 -0.38 10.38
CA LEU A 77 -8.30 -0.28 11.85
C LEU A 77 -7.87 -1.59 12.52
N PHE A 78 -8.37 -2.74 12.04
CA PHE A 78 -7.97 -4.05 12.55
C PHE A 78 -6.47 -4.31 12.37
N ALA A 79 -5.89 -3.95 11.23
CA ALA A 79 -4.47 -4.11 10.99
C ALA A 79 -3.62 -3.27 11.97
N LEU A 80 -3.99 -2.00 12.19
CA LEU A 80 -3.31 -1.13 13.14
C LEU A 80 -3.39 -1.66 14.58
N GLU A 81 -4.56 -2.16 14.99
CA GLU A 81 -4.71 -2.72 16.33
C GLU A 81 -3.95 -4.05 16.48
N ALA A 82 -3.93 -4.90 15.45
CA ALA A 82 -3.15 -6.13 15.46
C ALA A 82 -1.64 -5.88 15.58
N GLU A 83 -1.12 -4.86 14.86
CA GLU A 83 0.27 -4.41 14.99
C GLU A 83 0.56 -3.90 16.41
N LYS A 84 -0.32 -3.06 16.95
CA LYS A 84 -0.17 -2.49 18.30
C LYS A 84 -0.23 -3.55 19.40
N ALA A 85 -1.17 -4.49 19.29
CA ALA A 85 -1.34 -5.59 20.23
C ALA A 85 -0.24 -6.67 20.08
N LYS A 86 0.66 -6.53 19.09
CA LYS A 86 1.70 -7.52 18.76
C LYS A 86 1.11 -8.92 18.67
N VAL A 87 -0.02 -9.05 17.98
CA VAL A 87 -0.63 -10.36 17.78
C VAL A 87 0.39 -11.22 17.03
N ASP A 88 0.78 -12.35 17.59
CA ASP A 88 1.71 -13.34 17.02
C ASP A 88 1.17 -14.02 15.74
N LEU A 89 0.21 -13.39 15.04
CA LEU A 89 -0.33 -13.86 13.76
C LEU A 89 0.79 -14.01 12.72
N LEU A 90 1.81 -13.15 12.79
CA LEU A 90 3.01 -13.25 11.96
C LEU A 90 3.89 -14.43 12.37
N ASP A 91 3.89 -14.88 13.62
CA ASP A 91 4.73 -16.00 14.04
C ASP A 91 4.03 -17.36 13.84
N TYR A 92 2.76 -17.35 13.44
CA TYR A 92 2.02 -18.56 13.10
C TYR A 92 2.52 -19.16 11.78
N GLY A 93 3.18 -20.32 11.86
CA GLY A 93 3.83 -20.97 10.70
C GLY A 93 2.91 -21.24 9.51
N PHE A 94 1.63 -21.51 9.73
CA PHE A 94 0.65 -21.67 8.64
C PHE A 94 0.36 -20.33 7.94
N PHE A 95 0.24 -19.23 8.69
CA PHE A 95 0.04 -17.90 8.09
C PHE A 95 1.25 -17.50 7.24
N GLN A 96 2.46 -17.73 7.74
CA GLN A 96 3.69 -17.49 6.99
C GLN A 96 3.78 -18.32 5.71
N SER A 97 3.43 -19.60 5.79
CA SER A 97 3.38 -20.48 4.62
C SER A 97 2.36 -20.01 3.59
N PHE A 98 1.19 -19.53 4.04
CA PHE A 98 0.16 -18.98 3.18
C PHE A 98 0.62 -17.71 2.46
N ILE A 99 1.21 -16.75 3.17
CA ILE A 99 1.73 -15.51 2.58
C ILE A 99 2.84 -15.82 1.57
N ARG A 100 3.76 -16.73 1.91
CA ARG A 100 4.82 -17.20 1.01
C ARG A 100 4.26 -17.83 -0.26
N GLY A 101 3.26 -18.70 -0.14
CA GLY A 101 2.63 -19.30 -1.32
C GLY A 101 2.04 -18.24 -2.26
N ARG A 102 1.38 -17.21 -1.71
CA ARG A 102 0.82 -16.11 -2.52
C ARG A 102 1.89 -15.24 -3.18
N SER A 103 2.97 -14.92 -2.47
CA SER A 103 4.06 -14.15 -3.06
C SER A 103 4.74 -14.91 -4.19
N GLU A 104 4.99 -16.21 -4.02
CA GLU A 104 5.54 -17.06 -5.08
C GLU A 104 4.63 -17.13 -6.31
N GLN A 105 3.30 -17.22 -6.13
CA GLN A 105 2.35 -17.19 -7.26
C GLN A 105 2.39 -15.84 -8.01
N ALA A 106 2.46 -14.72 -7.28
CA ALA A 106 2.60 -13.39 -7.90
C ALA A 106 3.92 -13.26 -8.66
N MET A 107 5.02 -13.77 -8.11
CA MET A 107 6.33 -13.79 -8.78
C MET A 107 6.31 -14.63 -10.07
N ARG A 108 5.60 -15.77 -10.07
CA ARG A 108 5.44 -16.58 -11.30
C ARG A 108 4.69 -15.83 -12.39
N GLN A 109 3.62 -15.11 -12.03
CA GLN A 109 2.87 -14.28 -12.98
C GLN A 109 3.73 -13.16 -13.56
N LEU A 110 4.53 -12.49 -12.71
CA LEU A 110 5.46 -11.45 -13.14
C LEU A 110 6.53 -12.00 -14.08
N HIS A 111 7.18 -13.10 -13.71
CA HIS A 111 8.20 -13.74 -14.54
C HIS A 111 7.65 -14.17 -15.90
N TYR A 112 6.45 -14.76 -15.93
CA TYR A 112 5.79 -15.13 -17.19
C TYR A 112 5.51 -13.90 -18.08
N TYR A 113 5.08 -12.79 -17.48
CA TYR A 113 4.88 -11.54 -18.21
C TYR A 113 6.19 -11.00 -18.79
N GLU A 114 7.26 -10.96 -18.00
CA GLU A 114 8.55 -10.41 -18.40
C GLU A 114 9.24 -11.23 -19.49
N GLU A 115 9.21 -12.55 -19.38
CA GLU A 115 9.89 -13.44 -20.33
C GLU A 115 9.09 -13.62 -21.63
N PHE A 116 7.76 -13.71 -21.55
CA PHE A 116 6.96 -14.13 -22.71
C PHE A 116 6.07 -13.02 -23.28
N TYR A 117 5.41 -12.21 -22.46
CA TYR A 117 4.50 -11.18 -22.99
C TYR A 117 5.22 -9.90 -23.40
N LYS A 118 6.17 -9.44 -22.59
CA LYS A 118 6.86 -8.16 -22.81
C LYS A 118 7.81 -8.19 -24.01
N GLN A 119 8.39 -9.36 -24.30
CA GLN A 119 9.36 -9.53 -25.39
C GLN A 119 8.72 -9.66 -26.76
N VAL A 120 7.40 -9.90 -26.84
CA VAL A 120 6.70 -10.11 -28.10
C VAL A 120 6.30 -8.76 -28.69
N GLU A 121 6.90 -8.41 -29.83
CA GLU A 121 6.37 -7.36 -30.71
C GLU A 121 5.22 -7.95 -31.53
N LEU A 122 4.03 -7.36 -31.39
CA LEU A 122 2.87 -7.76 -32.19
C LEU A 122 2.98 -7.10 -33.57
N ASP A 123 3.02 -7.90 -34.62
CA ASP A 123 2.85 -7.38 -35.99
C ASP A 123 1.50 -6.66 -36.07
N SER A 124 1.53 -5.41 -36.52
CA SER A 124 0.38 -4.51 -36.64
C SER A 124 -0.49 -4.83 -37.85
#